data_AF-A0A8B8B387-F1
#
_entry.id   AF-A0A8B8B387-F1
#
_cell.length_a   1.000
_cell.length_b   1.000
_cell.length_c   1.000
_cell.angle_alpha   90.00
_cell.angle_beta   90.00
_cell.angle_gamma   90.00
#
_symmetry.space_group_name_H-M   'P 1'
#
loop_
_entity.id
_entity.type
_entity.pdbx_description
1 polymer ?
#
loop_
_entity_poly.entity_id
_entity_poly.type
_entity_poly.pdbx_seq_one_letter_code
_entity_poly.pdbx_strand_id
1 'polypeptide(L)'
;MKNEVKSAVDFLAKILRTSKYVSDHQVQIFKENLQNLLSSKFENHWFPSKPNKGSGFRCIRINHKMDPLILQAGHSCGLSETVILSIIPKELTIWVDPFDVSYRIGENGSIGVLFESTNTSINDNSSSSMSSSSSESQSSPSSMSSMMSFSANSCKGQFMSEFPRESLKQFAAYVYS
;
A
#
# COMPACT_ATOMS: atom_id res chain seq x y z
N MET A 1 9.06 -2.36 -5.38
CA MET A 1 9.36 -1.09 -4.69
C MET A 1 8.96 0.13 -5.50
N LYS A 2 9.45 0.30 -6.75
CA LYS A 2 9.22 1.55 -7.52
C LYS A 2 7.73 1.90 -7.69
N ASN A 3 6.90 0.92 -8.06
CA ASN A 3 5.47 1.14 -8.29
C ASN A 3 4.72 1.45 -6.98
N GLU A 4 5.11 0.78 -5.90
CA GLU A 4 4.54 0.91 -4.57
C GLU A 4 4.84 2.31 -3.98
N VAL A 5 6.11 2.72 -4.03
CA VAL A 5 6.53 4.06 -3.62
C VAL A 5 5.83 5.12 -4.46
N LYS A 6 5.79 4.95 -5.80
CA LYS A 6 5.10 5.87 -6.69
C LYS A 6 3.61 6.00 -6.33
N SER A 7 2.92 4.90 -6.04
CA SER A 7 1.50 4.92 -5.68
C SER A 7 1.25 5.72 -4.39
N ALA A 8 2.07 5.49 -3.35
CA ALA A 8 2.00 6.24 -2.10
C ALA A 8 2.25 7.75 -2.31
N VAL A 9 3.26 8.10 -3.11
CA VAL A 9 3.60 9.50 -3.40
C VAL A 9 2.53 10.17 -4.25
N ASP A 10 1.97 9.49 -5.25
CA ASP A 10 0.87 10.01 -6.06
C ASP A 10 -0.37 10.27 -5.21
N PHE A 11 -0.66 9.42 -4.22
CA PHE A 11 -1.75 9.65 -3.27
C PHE A 11 -1.54 10.91 -2.44
N LEU A 12 -0.36 11.08 -1.82
CA LEU A 12 -0.03 12.29 -1.06
C LEU A 12 -0.03 13.56 -1.94
N ALA A 13 0.47 13.45 -3.18
CA ALA A 13 0.44 14.54 -4.14
C ALA A 13 -0.99 14.95 -4.54
N LYS A 14 -1.92 13.99 -4.63
CA LYS A 14 -3.35 14.28 -4.86
C LYS A 14 -3.95 15.05 -3.68
N ILE A 15 -3.58 14.70 -2.45
CA ILE A 15 -3.99 15.46 -1.25
C ILE A 15 -3.47 16.89 -1.33
N LEU A 16 -2.19 17.10 -1.64
CA LEU A 16 -1.62 18.44 -1.77
C LEU A 16 -2.31 19.29 -2.85
N ARG A 17 -2.68 18.68 -3.99
CA ARG A 17 -3.40 19.36 -5.08
C ARG A 17 -4.80 19.86 -4.71
N THR A 18 -5.39 19.38 -3.62
CA THR A 18 -6.70 19.89 -3.16
C THR A 18 -6.61 21.34 -2.68
N SER A 19 -5.42 21.79 -2.31
CA SER A 19 -5.19 23.16 -1.86
C SER A 19 -4.98 24.10 -3.05
N LYS A 20 -5.79 25.16 -3.10
CA LYS A 20 -5.61 26.27 -4.06
C LYS A 20 -4.30 27.04 -3.88
N TYR A 21 -3.57 26.80 -2.79
CA TYR A 21 -2.32 27.48 -2.46
C TYR A 21 -1.08 26.70 -2.91
N VAL A 22 -1.26 25.53 -3.53
CA VAL A 22 -0.15 24.69 -4.00
C VAL A 22 -0.22 24.59 -5.51
N SER A 23 0.83 25.04 -6.20
CA SER A 23 0.91 24.97 -7.66
C SER A 23 1.30 23.57 -8.16
N ASP A 24 0.94 23.23 -9.40
CA ASP A 24 1.33 21.95 -10.01
C ASP A 24 2.85 21.76 -10.07
N HIS A 25 3.61 22.85 -10.24
CA HIS A 25 5.07 22.80 -10.21
C HIS A 25 5.59 22.37 -8.83
N GLN A 26 5.05 22.94 -7.74
CA GLN A 26 5.42 22.55 -6.38
C GLN A 26 5.05 21.10 -6.09
N VAL A 27 3.89 20.63 -6.59
CA VAL A 27 3.50 19.23 -6.45
C VAL A 27 4.48 18.31 -7.18
N GLN A 28 4.95 18.69 -8.37
CA GLN A 28 5.92 17.89 -9.10
C GLN A 28 7.27 17.79 -8.36
N ILE A 29 7.77 18.91 -7.82
CA ILE A 29 8.99 18.92 -6.98
C ILE A 29 8.79 18.04 -5.74
N PHE A 30 7.64 18.16 -5.07
CA PHE A 30 7.30 17.32 -3.91
C PHE A 30 7.33 15.83 -4.26
N LYS A 31 6.75 15.44 -5.39
CA LYS A 31 6.72 14.05 -5.85
C LYS A 31 8.11 13.48 -6.07
N GLU A 32 8.97 14.22 -6.75
CA GLU A 32 10.33 13.77 -7.07
C GLU A 32 11.16 13.60 -5.80
N ASN A 33 11.13 14.60 -4.91
CA ASN A 33 11.86 14.56 -3.65
C ASN A 33 11.36 13.44 -2.74
N LEU A 34 10.05 13.30 -2.57
CA LEU A 34 9.50 12.26 -1.68
C LEU A 34 9.76 10.84 -2.22
N GLN A 35 9.69 10.62 -3.54
CA GLN A 35 10.05 9.33 -4.13
C GLN A 35 11.50 8.95 -3.82
N ASN A 36 12.44 9.90 -3.95
CA ASN A 36 13.84 9.66 -3.65
C ASN A 36 14.08 9.36 -2.16
N LEU A 37 13.49 10.16 -1.28
CA LEU A 37 13.59 9.98 0.18
C LEU A 37 13.05 8.62 0.63
N LEU A 38 11.88 8.21 0.15
CA LEU A 38 11.28 6.92 0.48
C LEU A 38 12.08 5.76 -0.10
N SER A 39 12.54 5.88 -1.36
CA SER A 39 13.34 4.83 -1.99
C SER A 39 14.65 4.59 -1.24
N SER A 40 15.33 5.67 -0.83
CA SER A 40 16.54 5.58 -0.01
C SER A 40 16.26 5.02 1.39
N LYS A 41 15.19 5.47 2.07
CA LYS A 41 14.77 4.91 3.37
C LYS A 41 14.55 3.40 3.26
N PHE A 42 13.92 2.92 2.19
CA PHE A 42 13.46 1.53 2.07
C PHE A 42 14.51 0.56 1.54
N GLU A 43 15.62 1.03 0.97
CA GLU A 43 16.61 0.23 0.22
C GLU A 43 17.05 -1.06 0.95
N ASN A 44 17.42 -0.95 2.24
CA ASN A 44 17.85 -2.09 3.07
C ASN A 44 16.73 -2.73 3.90
N HIS A 45 15.49 -2.27 3.69
CA HIS A 45 14.31 -2.71 4.43
C HIS A 45 13.22 -3.21 3.47
N TRP A 46 13.57 -3.67 2.27
CA TRP A 46 12.60 -4.17 1.27
C TRP A 46 12.75 -5.67 1.07
N PHE A 47 11.73 -6.46 1.48
CA PHE A 47 11.80 -7.93 1.46
C PHE A 47 10.62 -8.54 0.67
N PRO A 48 10.69 -8.66 -0.67
CA PRO A 48 9.59 -9.21 -1.48
C PRO A 48 9.15 -10.62 -1.07
N SER A 49 10.08 -11.49 -0.65
CA SER A 49 9.76 -12.84 -0.17
C SER A 49 9.04 -12.87 1.18
N LYS A 50 9.09 -11.78 1.95
CA LYS A 50 8.40 -11.61 3.23
C LYS A 50 7.84 -10.19 3.33
N PRO A 51 6.76 -9.85 2.60
CA PRO A 51 6.31 -8.46 2.43
C PRO A 51 6.09 -7.70 3.76
N ASN A 52 5.54 -8.39 4.76
CA ASN A 52 5.29 -7.82 6.08
C ASN A 52 6.56 -7.50 6.89
N LYS A 53 7.71 -8.10 6.57
CA LYS A 53 8.98 -7.82 7.27
C LYS A 53 9.38 -6.38 6.99
N GLY A 54 9.55 -5.59 8.05
CA GLY A 54 9.92 -4.17 7.94
C GLY A 54 8.76 -3.22 7.60
N SER A 55 7.51 -3.70 7.53
CA SER A 55 6.33 -2.85 7.20
C SER A 55 6.20 -1.65 8.17
N GLY A 56 6.39 -1.86 9.47
CA GLY A 56 6.38 -0.77 10.45
C GLY A 56 7.48 0.29 10.24
N PHE A 57 8.65 -0.11 9.74
CA PHE A 57 9.74 0.82 9.41
C PHE A 57 9.40 1.64 8.14
N ARG A 58 8.81 0.99 7.13
CA ARG A 58 8.41 1.63 5.88
C ARG A 58 7.14 2.46 5.98
N CYS A 59 6.34 2.22 7.02
CA CYS A 59 5.12 2.96 7.30
C CYS A 59 5.38 4.47 7.31
N ILE A 60 4.48 5.20 6.65
CA ILE A 60 4.40 6.66 6.69
C ILE A 60 3.24 6.98 7.63
N ARG A 61 3.53 7.63 8.75
CA ARG A 61 2.53 7.90 9.79
C ARG A 61 2.51 9.37 10.16
N ILE A 62 1.31 9.92 10.12
CA ILE A 62 0.96 11.24 10.63
C ILE A 62 -0.04 11.03 11.75
N ASN A 63 0.30 11.49 12.95
CA ASN A 63 -0.57 11.45 14.11
C ASN A 63 -0.27 12.68 14.98
N HIS A 64 -0.94 13.79 14.68
CA HIS A 64 -0.69 15.14 15.23
C HIS A 64 0.71 15.72 15.00
N LYS A 65 1.68 14.87 14.63
CA LYS A 65 3.03 15.19 14.20
C LYS A 65 3.22 14.70 12.76
N MET A 66 3.79 15.57 11.92
CA MET A 66 4.06 15.27 10.51
C MET A 66 5.18 14.22 10.38
N ASP A 67 5.07 13.36 9.36
CA ASP A 67 6.17 12.48 8.96
C ASP A 67 7.36 13.34 8.50
N PRO A 68 8.59 13.08 8.99
CA PRO A 68 9.74 13.93 8.69
C PRO A 68 10.12 13.94 7.20
N LEU A 69 9.87 12.85 6.46
CA LEU A 69 10.16 12.82 5.02
C LEU A 69 9.13 13.60 4.22
N ILE A 70 7.86 13.58 4.63
CA ILE A 70 6.83 14.45 4.05
C ILE A 70 7.19 15.92 4.30
N LEU A 71 7.58 16.26 5.53
CA LEU A 71 7.96 17.63 5.87
C LEU A 71 9.18 18.10 5.06
N GLN A 72 10.21 17.25 4.97
CA GLN A 72 11.40 17.52 4.17
C GLN A 72 11.06 17.71 2.68
N ALA A 73 10.21 16.87 2.10
CA ALA A 73 9.77 17.01 0.71
C ALA A 73 8.94 18.30 0.52
N GLY A 74 8.08 18.65 1.47
CA GLY A 74 7.31 19.90 1.41
C GLY A 74 8.19 21.15 1.49
N HIS A 75 9.20 21.15 2.37
CA HIS A 75 10.18 22.24 2.43
C HIS A 75 10.96 22.38 1.10
N SER A 76 11.30 21.27 0.44
CA SER A 76 12.02 21.29 -0.83
C SER A 76 11.24 21.96 -1.98
N CYS A 77 9.90 22.02 -1.90
CA CYS A 77 9.05 22.74 -2.85
C CYS A 77 8.54 24.10 -2.33
N GLY A 78 9.12 24.61 -1.24
CA GLY A 78 8.82 25.93 -0.69
C GLY A 78 7.52 26.03 0.10
N LEU A 79 6.95 24.91 0.54
CA LEU A 79 5.79 24.91 1.43
C LEU A 79 6.23 24.97 2.89
N SER A 80 5.61 25.83 3.70
CA SER A 80 5.85 25.84 5.14
C SER A 80 5.19 24.64 5.83
N GLU A 81 5.73 24.24 6.97
CA GLU A 81 5.12 23.20 7.82
C GLU A 81 3.64 23.47 8.12
N THR A 82 3.31 24.73 8.43
CA THR A 82 1.93 25.15 8.71
C THR A 82 0.98 24.91 7.53
N VAL A 83 1.43 25.18 6.30
CA VAL A 83 0.63 24.92 5.09
C VAL A 83 0.46 23.42 4.89
N ILE A 84 1.53 22.63 5.04
CA ILE A 84 1.48 21.16 4.88
C ILE A 84 0.51 20.55 5.90
N LEU A 85 0.61 20.95 7.17
CA LEU A 85 -0.28 20.51 8.25
C LEU A 85 -1.75 20.91 8.04
N SER A 86 -2.00 22.02 7.34
CA SER A 86 -3.37 22.46 7.04
C SER A 86 -4.04 21.64 5.92
N ILE A 87 -3.26 20.95 5.10
CA ILE A 87 -3.74 20.23 3.92
C ILE A 87 -3.80 18.73 4.16
N ILE A 88 -2.77 18.16 4.81
CA ILE A 88 -2.68 16.72 5.03
C ILE A 88 -3.50 16.31 6.27
N PRO A 89 -4.27 15.20 6.23
CA PRO A 89 -5.01 14.73 7.39
C PRO A 89 -4.15 14.57 8.64
N LYS A 90 -4.68 15.03 9.79
CA LYS A 90 -4.00 14.94 11.10
C LYS A 90 -3.71 13.49 11.54
N GLU A 91 -4.49 12.55 11.03
CA GLU A 91 -4.37 11.12 11.28
C GLU A 91 -4.38 10.39 9.94
N LEU A 92 -3.19 10.01 9.46
CA LEU A 92 -3.01 9.26 8.22
C LEU A 92 -1.92 8.23 8.44
N THR A 93 -2.20 6.99 8.06
CA THR A 93 -1.20 5.91 8.06
C THR A 93 -1.18 5.29 6.66
N ILE A 94 0.00 5.15 6.07
CA ILE A 94 0.21 4.46 4.79
C ILE A 94 1.23 3.35 5.02
N TRP A 95 0.88 2.13 4.62
CA TRP A 95 1.79 1.00 4.54
C TRP A 95 2.27 0.86 3.10
N VAL A 96 3.58 0.87 2.91
CA VAL A 96 4.21 0.71 1.59
C VAL A 96 5.01 -0.59 1.64
N ASP A 97 4.35 -1.67 1.25
CA ASP A 97 4.88 -3.03 1.36
C ASP A 97 5.08 -3.62 -0.06
N PRO A 98 5.95 -4.63 -0.23
CA PRO A 98 6.03 -5.34 -1.50
C PRO A 98 4.66 -5.84 -1.95
N PHE A 99 4.28 -5.46 -3.17
CA PHE A 99 3.02 -5.86 -3.81
C PHE A 99 1.74 -5.24 -3.23
N ASP A 100 1.80 -4.49 -2.13
CA ASP A 100 0.63 -3.86 -1.48
C ASP A 100 0.96 -2.45 -0.99
N VAL A 101 0.10 -1.49 -1.33
CA VAL A 101 0.08 -0.18 -0.70
C VAL A 101 -1.33 0.08 -0.21
N SER A 102 -1.46 0.22 1.10
CA SER A 102 -2.73 0.44 1.78
C SER A 102 -2.62 1.63 2.72
N TYR A 103 -3.75 2.24 3.04
CA TYR A 103 -3.81 3.43 3.90
C TYR A 103 -5.02 3.39 4.84
N ARG A 104 -4.95 4.21 5.88
CA ARG A 104 -6.04 4.49 6.81
C ARG A 104 -6.05 5.97 7.16
N ILE A 105 -7.22 6.58 7.14
CA ILE A 105 -7.44 7.96 7.61
C ILE A 105 -8.23 7.90 8.91
N GLY A 106 -7.74 8.55 9.96
CA GLY A 106 -8.29 8.45 11.30
C GLY A 106 -7.84 7.19 12.05
N GLU A 107 -7.89 7.22 13.39
CA GLU A 107 -7.60 6.04 14.22
C GLU A 107 -8.57 4.88 13.95
N ASN A 108 -9.85 5.20 13.72
CA ASN A 108 -10.94 4.23 13.50
C ASN A 108 -11.35 4.10 12.03
N GLY A 109 -10.52 4.59 11.09
CA GLY A 109 -10.83 4.54 9.67
C GLY A 109 -10.82 3.13 9.06
N SER A 110 -11.52 2.97 7.95
CA SER A 110 -11.40 1.79 7.09
C SER A 110 -10.04 1.77 6.38
N ILE A 111 -9.60 0.57 5.99
CA ILE A 111 -8.40 0.39 5.17
C ILE A 111 -8.77 0.56 3.70
N GLY A 112 -8.12 1.51 3.02
CA GLY A 112 -8.18 1.64 1.57
C GLY A 112 -6.93 1.09 0.89
N VAL A 113 -7.07 0.60 -0.34
CA VAL A 113 -5.96 0.09 -1.15
C VAL A 113 -5.61 1.10 -2.24
N LEU A 114 -4.33 1.46 -2.33
CA LEU A 114 -3.76 2.36 -3.36
C LEU A 114 -3.07 1.59 -4.47
N PHE A 115 -2.49 0.43 -4.16
CA PHE A 115 -1.81 -0.44 -5.11
C PHE A 115 -1.88 -1.87 -4.61
N GLU A 116 -2.20 -2.78 -5.51
CA GLU A 116 -2.12 -4.21 -5.27
C GLU A 116 -1.58 -4.83 -6.55
N SER A 117 -0.52 -5.64 -6.42
CA SER A 117 -0.01 -6.45 -7.51
C SER A 117 -0.30 -7.89 -7.20
N THR A 118 -1.04 -8.57 -8.08
CA THR A 118 -1.08 -10.02 -8.03
C THR A 118 0.32 -10.53 -8.34
N ASN A 119 0.94 -11.25 -7.41
CA ASN A 119 2.05 -12.14 -7.77
C ASN A 119 1.45 -13.27 -8.61
N THR A 120 1.11 -12.98 -9.86
CA THR A 120 0.97 -14.04 -10.85
C THR A 120 2.38 -14.54 -11.03
N SER A 121 2.74 -15.56 -10.27
CA SER A 121 3.79 -16.48 -10.66
C SER A 121 3.37 -16.96 -12.04
N ILE A 122 3.92 -16.35 -13.08
CA ILE A 122 3.77 -16.83 -14.45
C ILE A 122 4.49 -18.17 -14.44
N ASN A 123 3.75 -19.23 -14.15
CA ASN A 123 4.12 -20.58 -14.53
C ASN A 123 3.79 -20.65 -16.02
N ASP A 124 4.73 -20.15 -16.85
CA ASP A 124 4.72 -20.41 -18.29
C ASP A 124 4.93 -21.91 -18.49
N ASN A 125 3.83 -22.66 -18.48
CA ASN A 125 3.76 -23.94 -19.16
C ASN A 125 2.86 -23.75 -20.38
N SER A 126 3.46 -23.23 -21.44
CA SER A 126 2.98 -23.44 -22.79
C SER A 126 3.19 -24.90 -23.17
N SER A 127 2.15 -25.71 -23.02
CA SER A 127 1.98 -26.91 -23.84
C SER A 127 0.52 -27.01 -24.28
N SER A 128 0.30 -26.65 -25.54
CA SER A 128 -0.86 -27.01 -26.34
C SER A 128 -1.25 -28.49 -26.16
N SER A 129 -2.53 -28.80 -25.97
CA SER A 129 -3.35 -29.57 -26.94
C SER A 129 -4.65 -30.12 -26.32
N MET A 130 -5.75 -29.81 -27.02
CA MET A 130 -6.85 -30.68 -27.46
C MET A 130 -7.72 -31.48 -26.46
N SER A 131 -9.01 -31.43 -26.78
CA SER A 131 -10.15 -32.22 -26.31
C SER A 131 -9.94 -33.73 -26.28
N SER A 132 -10.50 -34.43 -25.28
CA SER A 132 -11.57 -35.44 -25.44
C SER A 132 -11.82 -36.24 -24.15
N SER A 133 -12.92 -36.97 -24.17
CA SER A 133 -13.78 -37.55 -23.14
C SER A 133 -13.36 -38.90 -22.50
N SER A 134 -13.96 -39.16 -21.32
CA SER A 134 -14.48 -40.46 -20.80
C SER A 134 -13.67 -41.35 -19.84
N SER A 135 -14.37 -41.70 -18.73
CA SER A 135 -14.46 -42.98 -17.97
C SER A 135 -13.40 -43.44 -16.94
N GLU A 136 -13.92 -43.67 -15.70
CA GLU A 136 -13.72 -44.77 -14.70
C GLU A 136 -12.30 -45.24 -14.29
N SER A 137 -11.95 -45.78 -13.11
CA SER A 137 -12.45 -45.90 -11.72
C SER A 137 -11.32 -46.58 -10.87
N GLN A 138 -11.40 -46.53 -9.52
CA GLN A 138 -10.83 -47.47 -8.51
C GLN A 138 -9.52 -47.14 -7.70
N SER A 139 -9.74 -47.07 -6.37
CA SER A 139 -9.04 -47.68 -5.19
C SER A 139 -7.71 -47.18 -4.58
N SER A 140 -7.77 -46.96 -3.25
CA SER A 140 -6.79 -46.54 -2.21
C SER A 140 -5.78 -47.64 -1.76
N PRO A 141 -4.94 -47.55 -0.68
CA PRO A 141 -4.69 -46.47 0.32
C PRO A 141 -3.21 -46.23 0.78
N SER A 142 -3.06 -45.29 1.74
CA SER A 142 -2.07 -45.18 2.84
C SER A 142 -0.80 -44.32 2.71
N SER A 143 -0.72 -43.24 3.51
CA SER A 143 0.28 -43.07 4.59
C SER A 143 0.07 -41.74 5.35
N MET A 144 -0.13 -41.85 6.66
CA MET A 144 -0.18 -40.75 7.63
C MET A 144 1.22 -40.19 7.89
N SER A 145 1.40 -38.88 7.75
CA SER A 145 2.36 -38.13 8.55
C SER A 145 1.71 -36.84 9.01
N SER A 146 1.37 -36.82 10.29
CA SER A 146 0.78 -35.70 11.00
C SER A 146 1.92 -34.84 11.55
N MET A 147 2.09 -33.63 11.02
CA MET A 147 2.79 -32.56 11.72
C MET A 147 1.90 -31.32 11.70
N MET A 148 1.45 -30.94 12.90
CA MET A 148 0.77 -29.67 13.13
C MET A 148 1.70 -28.52 12.74
N SER A 149 1.42 -27.89 11.61
CA SER A 149 1.89 -26.54 11.36
C SER A 149 0.88 -25.57 11.94
N PHE A 150 1.27 -24.90 13.00
CA PHE A 150 0.52 -23.83 13.64
C PHE A 150 0.05 -22.84 12.57
N SER A 151 -1.27 -22.69 12.48
CA SER A 151 -1.93 -21.69 11.67
C SER A 151 -1.53 -20.31 12.21
N ALA A 152 -0.56 -19.67 11.55
CA ALA A 152 -0.31 -18.25 11.73
C ALA A 152 -1.39 -17.47 10.96
N ASN A 153 -2.63 -17.58 11.42
CA ASN A 153 -3.70 -16.67 11.06
C ASN A 153 -3.33 -15.29 11.63
N SER A 154 -2.56 -14.53 10.86
CA SER A 154 -2.48 -13.09 11.05
C SER A 154 -3.88 -12.53 10.78
N CYS A 155 -4.45 -11.86 11.77
CA CYS A 155 -5.82 -11.34 11.80
C CYS A 155 -6.18 -10.38 10.64
N LYS A 156 -5.25 -10.10 9.72
CA LYS A 156 -5.48 -9.39 8.46
C LYS A 156 -6.22 -10.23 7.40
N GLY A 157 -6.02 -11.56 7.37
CA GLY A 157 -6.57 -12.42 6.31
C GLY A 157 -8.09 -12.65 6.40
N GLN A 158 -8.69 -12.45 7.57
CA GLN A 158 -10.11 -12.76 7.83
C GLN A 158 -11.02 -11.53 7.79
N PHE A 159 -10.47 -10.34 7.52
CA PHE A 159 -11.24 -9.07 7.49
C PHE A 159 -11.40 -8.48 6.08
N MET A 160 -10.87 -9.14 5.04
CA MET A 160 -10.84 -8.62 3.66
C MET A 160 -12.00 -9.10 2.78
N SER A 161 -13.01 -9.78 3.34
CA SER A 161 -14.14 -10.33 2.54
C SER A 161 -15.30 -9.36 2.33
N GLU A 162 -15.25 -8.16 2.88
CA GLU A 162 -16.15 -7.06 2.51
C GLU A 162 -15.29 -5.83 2.32
N PHE A 163 -15.38 -5.16 1.17
CA PHE A 163 -15.73 -3.74 1.06
C PHE A 163 -15.37 -3.19 -0.32
N PRO A 164 -16.24 -2.36 -0.94
CA PRO A 164 -16.13 -1.94 -2.33
C PRO A 164 -15.37 -0.61 -2.49
N ARG A 165 -15.03 -0.29 -3.75
CA ARG A 165 -14.37 0.94 -4.22
C ARG A 165 -15.06 2.24 -3.74
N GLU A 166 -14.66 2.79 -2.59
CA GLU A 166 -15.13 4.12 -2.11
C GLU A 166 -14.03 5.03 -1.52
N SER A 167 -12.77 4.86 -1.94
CA SER A 167 -11.60 5.55 -1.38
C SER A 167 -11.61 7.08 -1.49
N LEU A 168 -12.17 7.63 -2.58
CA LEU A 168 -12.19 9.08 -2.84
C LEU A 168 -13.40 9.78 -2.21
N LYS A 169 -14.57 9.13 -2.14
CA LYS A 169 -15.73 9.73 -1.45
C LYS A 169 -15.53 9.73 0.05
N GLN A 170 -14.87 8.71 0.61
CA GLN A 170 -14.52 8.70 2.03
C GLN A 170 -13.51 9.80 2.36
N PHE A 171 -12.53 10.04 1.48
CA PHE A 171 -11.61 11.17 1.62
C PHE A 171 -12.35 12.51 1.53
N ALA A 172 -13.24 12.69 0.54
CA ALA A 172 -14.05 13.90 0.43
C ALA A 172 -14.95 14.11 1.66
N ALA A 173 -15.65 13.06 2.12
CA ALA A 173 -16.48 13.13 3.31
C ALA A 173 -15.68 13.53 4.56
N TYR A 174 -14.46 13.01 4.74
CA TYR A 174 -13.59 13.38 5.86
C TYR A 174 -13.02 14.80 5.75
N VAL A 175 -12.69 15.28 4.54
CA VAL A 175 -12.12 16.63 4.33
C VAL A 175 -13.20 17.72 4.41
N TYR A 176 -14.46 17.38 4.11
CA TYR A 176 -15.58 18.32 4.08
C TYR A 176 -16.59 18.14 5.24
N SER A 177 -16.24 17.42 6.32
CA SER A 177 -17.02 17.36 7.57
C SER A 177 -16.40 18.23 8.66
#